data_AF-A0A429HYW3-F1
#
_entry.id   AF-A0A429HYW3-F1
#
_cell.length_a   1.000
_cell.length_b   1.000
_cell.length_c   1.000
_cell.angle_alpha   90.00
_cell.angle_beta   90.00
_cell.angle_gamma   90.00
#
_symmetry.space_group_name_H-M   'P 1'
#
loop_
_entity.id
_entity.type
_entity.pdbx_description
1 polymer ?
#
loop_
_entity_poly.entity_id
_entity_poly.type
_entity_poly.pdbx_seq_one_letter_code
_entity_poly.pdbx_strand_id
1 'polypeptide(L)'
;MRNGRFAMHNPQEAKRADAPRQEPIRQRRGRHATTGPQSPPFGPGTSIYESDVPPLLPQAAPGAAREPGSRPRPPAAAPSRTPHKGPTEAMRARPVRTALLTVAALGLLPFAATPAAAHAQPETGGRQHIAVHEGTGPSGPLLAAARLYCFPTGGDHPDPAGACLKLAMANGDYTRVPAEHRACPRIYQPVTVVAHGTWHGRTTAYQHTYPNQCVANAESGDIFNIIPWRD
;
A
#
# COMPACT_ATOMS: atom_id res chain seq x y z
N MET A 1 63.51 21.18 65.03
CA MET A 1 62.70 22.29 64.45
C MET A 1 63.29 22.67 63.10
N ARG A 2 62.67 22.24 62.00
CA ARG A 2 62.99 22.68 60.62
C ARG A 2 61.67 22.94 59.90
N ASN A 3 61.41 24.22 59.62
CA ASN A 3 60.23 24.68 58.87
C ASN A 3 60.44 24.40 57.38
N GLY A 4 59.75 23.40 56.83
CA GLY A 4 59.67 23.15 55.40
C GLY A 4 58.56 24.00 54.78
N ARG A 5 58.91 24.92 53.88
CA ARG A 5 57.97 25.65 53.02
C ARG A 5 57.31 24.66 52.05
N PHE A 6 55.99 24.52 52.12
CA PHE A 6 55.20 23.91 51.05
C PHE A 6 55.13 24.86 49.86
N ALA A 7 55.81 24.51 48.76
CA ALA A 7 55.61 25.15 47.47
C ALA A 7 54.31 24.63 46.84
N MET A 8 53.29 25.49 46.81
CA MET A 8 52.03 25.26 46.11
C MET A 8 52.33 25.11 44.61
N HIS A 9 52.19 23.89 44.08
CA HIS A 9 52.24 23.63 42.64
C HIS A 9 50.99 24.21 41.99
N ASN A 10 51.16 25.11 41.00
CA ASN A 10 50.07 25.71 40.26
C ASN A 10 49.50 24.71 39.23
N PRO A 11 48.24 24.25 39.37
CA PRO A 11 47.66 23.25 38.47
C PRO A 11 47.33 23.78 37.07
N GLN A 12 47.55 25.07 36.78
CA GLN A 12 47.22 25.68 35.49
C GLN A 12 48.31 25.51 34.41
N GLU A 13 49.55 25.17 34.77
CA GLU A 13 50.61 24.97 33.76
C GLU A 13 50.50 23.62 33.02
N ALA A 14 49.89 22.61 33.64
CA ALA A 14 49.77 21.27 33.07
C ALA A 14 48.76 21.16 31.91
N LYS A 15 47.86 22.15 31.71
CA LYS A 15 46.82 22.08 30.66
C LYS A 15 47.24 22.65 29.31
N ARG A 16 48.45 23.21 29.16
CA ARG A 16 48.86 23.89 27.92
C ARG A 16 49.64 23.01 26.93
N ALA A 17 49.95 21.77 27.28
CA ALA A 17 50.82 20.90 26.49
C ALA A 17 50.09 20.03 25.44
N ASP A 18 48.76 20.03 25.38
CA ASP A 18 48.00 19.02 24.59
C ASP A 18 46.99 19.62 23.59
N ALA A 19 47.23 20.85 23.13
CA ALA A 19 46.42 21.44 22.05
C ALA A 19 46.96 20.98 20.68
N PRO A 20 46.13 20.35 19.82
CA PRO A 20 46.57 19.94 18.48
C PRO A 20 46.90 21.18 17.62
N ARG A 21 48.08 21.17 16.98
CA ARG A 21 48.46 22.17 15.97
C ARG A 21 47.44 22.15 14.83
N GLN A 22 46.71 23.25 14.66
CA GLN A 22 45.94 23.50 13.45
C GLN A 22 46.91 23.94 12.34
N GLU A 23 47.16 23.06 11.39
CA GLU A 23 47.83 23.39 10.13
C GLU A 23 46.88 24.27 9.28
N PRO A 24 47.33 25.40 8.72
CA PRO A 24 46.48 26.21 7.86
C PRO A 24 46.11 25.42 6.59
N ILE A 25 44.80 25.27 6.37
CA ILE A 25 44.22 24.64 5.18
C ILE A 25 44.72 25.42 3.94
N ARG A 26 45.68 24.85 3.20
CA ARG A 26 45.98 25.33 1.85
C ARG A 26 44.74 25.10 0.99
N GLN A 27 44.04 26.18 0.68
CA GLN A 27 42.98 26.23 -0.33
C GLN A 27 43.52 25.68 -1.65
N ARG A 28 43.18 24.43 -1.95
CA ARG A 28 43.45 23.82 -3.24
C ARG A 28 42.58 24.55 -4.25
N ARG A 29 43.18 25.45 -5.04
CA ARG A 29 42.54 26.05 -6.23
C ARG A 29 41.88 24.91 -7.03
N GLY A 30 40.56 25.01 -7.17
CA GLY A 30 39.74 24.04 -7.88
C GLY A 30 40.23 23.88 -9.31
N ARG A 31 40.51 22.63 -9.69
CA ARG A 31 40.48 22.25 -11.10
C ARG A 31 39.02 22.02 -11.45
N HIS A 32 38.53 22.81 -12.38
CA HIS A 32 37.22 22.66 -13.01
C HIS A 32 37.06 21.22 -13.49
N ALA A 33 36.13 20.49 -12.88
CA ALA A 33 35.69 19.20 -13.38
C ALA A 33 34.94 19.45 -14.69
N THR A 34 35.48 18.88 -15.77
CA THR A 34 34.82 18.77 -17.06
C THR A 34 33.52 18.00 -16.93
N THR A 35 32.47 18.62 -17.47
CA THR A 35 31.13 18.13 -17.79
C THR A 35 31.04 16.61 -17.96
N GLY A 36 30.35 15.91 -17.05
CA GLY A 36 29.83 14.57 -17.28
C GLY A 36 28.59 14.62 -18.18
N PRO A 37 28.22 13.51 -18.85
CA PRO A 37 27.13 13.50 -19.82
C PRO A 37 25.80 13.82 -19.13
N GLN A 38 25.15 14.86 -19.66
CA GLN A 38 23.84 15.34 -19.21
C GLN A 38 22.79 14.27 -19.53
N SER A 39 22.04 13.83 -18.51
CA SER A 39 20.81 13.07 -18.71
C SER A 39 19.83 13.95 -19.50
N PRO A 40 19.18 13.44 -20.56
CA PRO A 40 18.23 14.24 -21.31
C PRO A 40 17.00 14.59 -20.44
N PRO A 41 16.40 15.78 -20.65
CA PRO A 41 15.17 16.15 -19.96
C PRO A 41 14.02 15.25 -20.42
N PHE A 42 13.37 14.58 -19.47
CA PHE A 42 12.08 13.92 -19.71
C PHE A 42 11.05 15.00 -20.04
N GLY A 43 10.70 15.12 -21.33
CA GLY A 43 9.54 15.86 -21.79
C GLY A 43 8.23 15.21 -21.32
N PRO A 44 7.08 15.90 -21.46
CA PRO A 44 5.78 15.39 -21.02
C PRO A 44 5.47 14.09 -21.76
N GLY A 45 5.36 13.01 -21.00
CA GLY A 45 5.13 11.66 -21.49
C GLY A 45 3.83 11.55 -22.29
N THR A 46 3.95 11.23 -23.57
CA THR A 46 2.87 10.63 -24.33
C THR A 46 2.56 9.26 -23.74
N SER A 47 1.30 9.06 -23.36
CA SER A 47 0.73 7.79 -22.92
C SER A 47 1.12 6.66 -23.89
N ILE A 48 1.97 5.75 -23.44
CA ILE A 48 2.19 4.43 -24.06
C ILE A 48 1.33 3.42 -23.30
N TYR A 49 0.04 3.66 -23.31
CA TYR A 49 -1.00 2.73 -22.89
C TYR A 49 -2.26 3.15 -23.64
N GLU A 50 -2.35 2.82 -24.93
CA GLU A 50 -3.65 2.81 -25.63
C GLU A 50 -3.69 2.05 -26.96
N SER A 51 -2.75 1.15 -27.26
CA SER A 51 -2.91 0.28 -28.44
C SER A 51 -2.19 -1.04 -28.18
N ASP A 52 -2.88 -2.15 -28.41
CA ASP A 52 -2.41 -3.55 -28.29
C ASP A 52 -2.73 -4.27 -26.97
N VAL A 53 -4.02 -4.29 -26.61
CA VAL A 53 -4.61 -5.45 -25.92
C VAL A 53 -5.18 -6.40 -27.00
N PRO A 54 -4.54 -7.55 -27.31
CA PRO A 54 -5.16 -8.54 -28.18
C PRO A 54 -6.41 -9.13 -27.50
N PRO A 55 -7.49 -9.43 -28.24
CA PRO A 55 -8.66 -10.06 -27.65
C PRO A 55 -8.29 -11.44 -27.10
N LEU A 56 -8.62 -11.68 -25.83
CA LEU A 56 -8.49 -12.98 -25.19
C LEU A 56 -9.32 -14.02 -25.97
N LEU A 57 -8.63 -14.98 -26.57
CA LEU A 57 -9.25 -16.20 -27.07
C LEU A 57 -9.94 -16.92 -25.89
N PRO A 58 -11.15 -17.47 -26.07
CA PRO A 58 -11.79 -18.28 -25.03
C PRO A 58 -10.95 -19.54 -24.80
N GLN A 59 -10.44 -19.71 -23.57
CA GLN A 59 -9.75 -20.92 -23.19
C GLN A 59 -10.72 -22.11 -23.23
N ALA A 60 -10.37 -23.13 -24.02
CA ALA A 60 -11.03 -24.42 -24.00
C ALA A 60 -10.88 -25.05 -22.61
N ALA A 61 -12.01 -25.48 -22.04
CA ALA A 61 -12.04 -26.15 -20.74
C ALA A 61 -11.18 -27.43 -20.77
N PRO A 62 -10.36 -27.70 -19.74
CA PRO A 62 -9.70 -29.00 -19.62
C PRO A 62 -10.74 -30.09 -19.36
N GLY A 63 -10.67 -31.16 -20.15
CA GLY A 63 -11.54 -32.32 -20.07
C GLY A 63 -11.49 -32.99 -18.70
N ALA A 64 -12.68 -33.31 -18.18
CA ALA A 64 -12.87 -33.99 -16.92
C ALA A 64 -12.18 -35.37 -16.91
N ALA A 65 -11.27 -35.56 -15.96
CA ALA A 65 -10.83 -36.88 -15.56
C ALA A 65 -12.01 -37.66 -14.97
N ARG A 66 -12.14 -38.92 -15.38
CA ARG A 66 -13.25 -39.83 -15.09
C ARG A 66 -13.02 -40.51 -13.73
N GLU A 67 -13.77 -40.09 -12.71
CA GLU A 67 -13.80 -40.75 -11.40
C GLU A 67 -14.56 -42.12 -11.47
N PRO A 68 -14.06 -43.18 -10.82
CA PRO A 68 -14.74 -44.46 -10.73
C PRO A 68 -15.82 -44.49 -9.63
N GLY A 69 -17.07 -44.56 -10.07
CA GLY A 69 -18.11 -45.42 -9.51
C GLY A 69 -18.38 -45.39 -8.00
N SER A 70 -19.09 -44.37 -7.51
CA SER A 70 -19.84 -44.42 -6.25
C SER A 70 -21.35 -44.55 -6.53
N ARG A 71 -21.96 -45.62 -6.01
CA ARG A 71 -23.38 -45.99 -6.19
C ARG A 71 -24.33 -44.86 -5.73
N PRO A 72 -25.48 -44.67 -6.39
CA PRO A 72 -26.50 -43.76 -5.89
C PRO A 72 -27.25 -44.36 -4.68
N ARG A 73 -27.36 -43.56 -3.62
CA ARG A 73 -28.28 -43.76 -2.50
C ARG A 73 -29.70 -43.34 -2.96
N PRO A 74 -30.77 -44.07 -2.61
CA PRO A 74 -32.13 -43.67 -2.98
C PRO A 74 -32.53 -42.35 -2.28
N PRO A 75 -33.36 -41.51 -2.92
CA PRO A 75 -33.88 -40.30 -2.27
C PRO A 75 -34.89 -40.68 -1.17
N ALA A 76 -34.68 -40.11 0.02
CA ALA A 76 -35.71 -40.06 1.04
C ALA A 76 -36.87 -39.17 0.56
N ALA A 77 -38.09 -39.67 0.75
CA ALA A 77 -39.34 -39.08 0.32
C ALA A 77 -39.54 -37.65 0.83
N ALA A 78 -40.06 -36.79 -0.06
CA ALA A 78 -40.54 -35.46 0.28
C ALA A 78 -41.82 -35.55 1.16
N PRO A 79 -41.97 -34.70 2.18
CA PRO A 79 -43.22 -34.60 2.91
C PRO A 79 -44.30 -33.87 2.10
N SER A 80 -45.49 -34.46 2.17
CA SER A 80 -46.75 -34.09 1.55
C SER A 80 -47.28 -32.72 1.98
N ARG A 81 -47.72 -31.92 1.01
CA ARG A 81 -48.52 -30.71 1.23
C ARG A 81 -49.93 -31.12 1.68
N THR A 82 -50.32 -30.69 2.88
CA THR A 82 -51.69 -30.75 3.36
C THR A 82 -52.51 -29.56 2.85
N PRO A 83 -53.79 -29.75 2.48
CA PRO A 83 -54.68 -28.66 2.12
C PRO A 83 -55.42 -28.18 3.38
N HIS A 84 -55.27 -26.90 3.75
CA HIS A 84 -56.15 -26.28 4.74
C HIS A 84 -57.41 -25.72 4.08
N LYS A 85 -58.55 -26.20 4.59
CA LYS A 85 -59.93 -25.89 4.18
C LYS A 85 -60.59 -25.00 5.23
N GLY A 86 -61.06 -23.82 4.79
CA GLY A 86 -62.17 -23.05 5.38
C GLY A 86 -61.83 -22.08 6.53
N PRO A 87 -62.74 -21.15 6.89
CA PRO A 87 -64.15 -21.09 6.50
C PRO A 87 -64.59 -19.81 5.75
N THR A 88 -65.79 -19.97 5.22
CA THR A 88 -66.75 -18.99 4.69
C THR A 88 -66.92 -17.73 5.53
N GLU A 89 -66.96 -16.58 4.86
CA GLU A 89 -67.87 -15.51 5.26
C GLU A 89 -68.39 -14.74 4.04
N ALA A 90 -69.71 -14.70 3.96
CA ALA A 90 -70.47 -14.07 2.91
C ALA A 90 -70.64 -12.59 3.25
N MET A 91 -70.30 -11.70 2.31
CA MET A 91 -70.81 -10.34 2.32
C MET A 91 -71.43 -10.04 0.96
N ARG A 92 -72.73 -9.76 1.02
CA ARG A 92 -73.63 -9.47 -0.09
C ARG A 92 -73.75 -7.94 -0.27
N ALA A 93 -74.18 -7.57 -1.47
CA ALA A 93 -74.67 -6.25 -1.94
C ALA A 93 -73.59 -5.31 -2.51
N ARG A 94 -73.78 -4.61 -3.64
CA ARG A 94 -74.82 -4.46 -4.68
C ARG A 94 -74.14 -3.70 -5.86
N PRO A 95 -74.65 -3.76 -7.11
CA PRO A 95 -74.03 -3.06 -8.23
C PRO A 95 -74.52 -1.60 -8.29
N VAL A 96 -73.62 -0.65 -8.50
CA VAL A 96 -73.97 0.70 -8.94
C VAL A 96 -73.19 0.99 -10.22
N ARG A 97 -73.92 1.01 -11.34
CA ARG A 97 -73.50 1.60 -12.59
C ARG A 97 -73.94 3.06 -12.58
N THR A 98 -73.00 3.99 -12.67
CA THR A 98 -73.19 5.38 -13.14
C THR A 98 -71.78 5.89 -13.45
N ALA A 99 -71.38 5.92 -14.72
CA ALA A 99 -71.60 7.00 -15.69
C ALA A 99 -70.40 7.95 -15.72
N LEU A 100 -69.88 8.17 -16.93
CA LEU A 100 -68.78 9.07 -17.26
C LEU A 100 -69.04 10.48 -16.70
N LEU A 101 -67.97 11.19 -16.36
CA LEU A 101 -67.55 12.43 -17.07
C LEU A 101 -66.35 13.12 -16.40
N THR A 102 -65.55 13.73 -17.27
CA THR A 102 -64.66 14.89 -17.07
C THR A 102 -63.19 14.69 -16.66
N VAL A 103 -62.37 15.22 -17.56
CA VAL A 103 -60.92 15.39 -17.58
C VAL A 103 -60.47 16.29 -16.44
N ALA A 104 -59.48 15.84 -15.66
CA ALA A 104 -58.55 16.70 -14.95
C ALA A 104 -57.17 16.06 -15.02
N ALA A 105 -56.32 16.59 -15.90
CA ALA A 105 -54.92 16.23 -16.00
C ALA A 105 -54.20 16.62 -14.70
N LEU A 106 -54.14 15.68 -13.74
CA LEU A 106 -53.26 15.78 -12.59
C LEU A 106 -51.86 15.45 -13.08
N GLY A 107 -51.04 16.50 -13.19
CA GLY A 107 -49.68 16.43 -13.71
C GLY A 107 -48.89 15.32 -13.05
N LEU A 108 -48.36 14.43 -13.88
CA LEU A 108 -47.26 13.55 -13.49
C LEU A 108 -46.09 14.47 -13.11
N LEU A 109 -45.87 14.66 -11.81
CA LEU A 109 -44.61 15.15 -11.30
C LEU A 109 -43.58 14.04 -11.56
N PRO A 110 -42.56 14.25 -12.40
CA PRO A 110 -41.45 13.33 -12.46
C PRO A 110 -40.78 13.37 -11.08
N PHE A 111 -40.84 12.26 -10.36
CA PHE A 111 -39.95 12.01 -9.23
C PHE A 111 -38.53 12.00 -9.82
N ALA A 112 -37.86 13.15 -9.80
CA ALA A 112 -36.45 13.24 -10.09
C ALA A 112 -35.74 12.47 -8.96
N ALA A 113 -35.40 11.21 -9.22
CA ALA A 113 -34.48 10.46 -8.39
C ALA A 113 -33.15 11.22 -8.44
N THR A 114 -32.89 12.05 -7.44
CA THR A 114 -31.57 12.65 -7.26
C THR A 114 -30.59 11.49 -7.11
N PRO A 115 -29.59 11.33 -8.00
CA PRO A 115 -28.57 10.33 -7.78
C PRO A 115 -27.94 10.64 -6.43
N ALA A 116 -27.99 9.68 -5.51
CA ALA A 116 -27.24 9.77 -4.28
C ALA A 116 -25.77 9.84 -4.68
N ALA A 117 -25.21 11.04 -4.69
CA ALA A 117 -23.77 11.20 -4.79
C ALA A 117 -23.19 10.49 -3.56
N ALA A 118 -22.62 9.31 -3.79
CA ALA A 118 -21.75 8.68 -2.82
C ALA A 118 -20.70 9.73 -2.46
N HIS A 119 -20.77 10.23 -1.23
CA HIS A 119 -19.74 11.13 -0.74
C HIS A 119 -18.48 10.28 -0.67
N ALA A 120 -17.63 10.39 -1.69
CA ALA A 120 -16.26 9.96 -1.59
C ALA A 120 -15.68 10.80 -0.46
N GLN A 121 -15.59 10.20 0.72
CA GLN A 121 -14.87 10.78 1.84
C GLN A 121 -13.51 11.18 1.28
N PRO A 122 -13.06 12.44 1.44
CA PRO A 122 -11.73 12.81 0.99
C PRO A 122 -10.77 11.77 1.54
N GLU A 123 -9.97 11.14 0.67
CA GLU A 123 -8.97 10.13 1.01
C GLU A 123 -7.85 10.82 1.79
N THR A 124 -8.16 11.22 3.02
CA THR A 124 -7.24 11.84 3.98
C THR A 124 -6.34 10.80 4.62
N GLY A 125 -6.57 9.52 4.31
CA GLY A 125 -5.81 8.39 4.79
C GLY A 125 -4.48 8.18 4.07
N GLY A 126 -3.67 7.28 4.62
CA GLY A 126 -2.50 6.73 3.97
C GLY A 126 -2.88 5.38 3.40
N ARG A 127 -2.89 5.23 2.07
CA ARG A 127 -3.16 3.96 1.37
C ARG A 127 -1.95 3.68 0.51
N GLN A 128 -1.20 2.62 0.78
CA GLN A 128 0.00 2.25 0.03
C GLN A 128 -0.13 0.81 -0.47
N HIS A 129 0.29 0.61 -1.71
CA HIS A 129 0.47 -0.69 -2.35
C HIS A 129 1.95 -0.93 -2.50
N ILE A 130 2.45 -1.97 -1.85
CA ILE A 130 3.87 -2.32 -1.77
C ILE A 130 4.06 -3.64 -2.51
N ALA A 131 5.09 -3.71 -3.34
CA ALA A 131 5.54 -4.91 -4.02
C ALA A 131 7.05 -5.03 -3.88
N VAL A 132 7.54 -6.26 -3.77
CA VAL A 132 8.97 -6.59 -3.80
C VAL A 132 9.19 -7.58 -4.93
N HIS A 133 10.07 -7.20 -5.87
CA HIS A 133 10.47 -8.01 -7.00
C HIS A 133 11.89 -8.51 -6.83
N GLU A 134 12.16 -9.71 -7.33
CA GLU A 134 13.52 -10.22 -7.44
C GLU A 134 14.28 -9.49 -8.56
N GLY A 135 15.56 -9.21 -8.32
CA GLY A 135 16.45 -8.63 -9.32
C GLY A 135 16.63 -7.12 -9.18
N THR A 136 17.10 -6.50 -10.27
CA THR A 136 17.45 -5.08 -10.32
C THR A 136 16.41 -4.21 -11.04
N GLY A 137 15.17 -4.71 -11.17
CA GLY A 137 14.06 -3.97 -11.75
C GLY A 137 12.70 -4.53 -11.35
N PRO A 138 11.61 -3.78 -11.61
CA PRO A 138 10.26 -4.17 -11.24
C PRO A 138 9.65 -5.21 -12.20
N SER A 139 10.36 -5.54 -13.29
CA SER A 139 9.94 -6.57 -14.25
C SER A 139 10.35 -7.98 -13.82
N GLY A 140 11.11 -8.12 -12.74
CA GLY A 140 11.48 -9.42 -12.20
C GLY A 140 10.31 -10.14 -11.50
N PRO A 141 10.49 -11.42 -11.13
CA PRO A 141 9.50 -12.18 -10.38
C PRO A 141 8.99 -11.43 -9.14
N LEU A 142 7.67 -11.40 -8.94
CA LEU A 142 7.07 -10.83 -7.73
C LEU A 142 7.30 -11.80 -6.56
N LEU A 143 8.02 -11.33 -5.54
CA LEU A 143 8.30 -12.10 -4.32
C LEU A 143 7.18 -11.95 -3.29
N ALA A 144 6.68 -10.72 -3.10
CA ALA A 144 5.60 -10.42 -2.17
C ALA A 144 4.91 -9.10 -2.53
N ALA A 145 3.65 -8.96 -2.12
CA ALA A 145 2.91 -7.72 -2.18
C ALA A 145 2.04 -7.54 -0.94
N ALA A 146 1.85 -6.30 -0.53
CA ALA A 146 1.02 -5.92 0.61
C ALA A 146 0.37 -4.55 0.41
N ARG A 147 -0.77 -4.37 1.05
CA ARG A 147 -1.53 -3.14 1.22
C ARG A 147 -1.31 -2.66 2.63
N LEU A 148 -0.92 -1.40 2.76
CA LEU A 148 -0.72 -0.71 4.02
C LEU A 148 -1.71 0.44 4.11
N TYR A 149 -2.57 0.41 5.13
CA TYR A 149 -3.51 1.49 5.45
C TYR A 149 -3.08 2.13 6.78
N CYS A 150 -3.03 3.46 6.85
CA CYS A 150 -2.54 4.17 8.05
C CYS A 150 -3.59 4.99 8.79
N PHE A 151 -4.71 5.35 8.16
CA PHE A 151 -5.81 6.07 8.83
C PHE A 151 -7.17 5.59 8.28
N PRO A 152 -7.82 4.59 8.90
CA PRO A 152 -7.35 3.78 10.04
C PRO A 152 -6.22 2.80 9.66
N THR A 153 -5.45 2.37 10.66
CA THR A 153 -4.37 1.39 10.49
C THR A 153 -4.91 0.01 10.09
N GLY A 154 -4.33 -0.63 9.09
CA GLY A 154 -4.72 -1.96 8.65
C GLY A 154 -4.14 -2.36 7.29
N GLY A 155 -4.82 -3.27 6.60
CA GLY A 155 -4.32 -3.89 5.36
C GLY A 155 -3.82 -5.30 5.60
N ASP A 156 -3.07 -5.85 4.65
CA ASP A 156 -2.45 -7.18 4.72
C ASP A 156 -0.92 -7.11 4.88
N HIS A 157 -0.37 -5.93 5.16
CA HIS A 157 0.99 -5.78 5.66
C HIS A 157 1.17 -6.57 6.98
N PRO A 158 2.26 -7.33 7.19
CA PRO A 158 2.45 -8.14 8.40
C PRO A 158 2.48 -7.33 9.71
N ASP A 159 3.03 -6.11 9.66
CA ASP A 159 3.00 -5.14 10.76
C ASP A 159 2.51 -3.77 10.28
N PRO A 160 1.19 -3.54 10.17
CA PRO A 160 0.68 -2.27 9.67
C PRO A 160 1.00 -1.10 10.61
N ALA A 161 1.02 -1.34 11.93
CA ALA A 161 1.21 -0.30 12.92
C ALA A 161 2.65 0.23 12.88
N GLY A 162 3.65 -0.64 12.89
CA GLY A 162 5.05 -0.27 12.78
C GLY A 162 5.36 0.44 11.46
N ALA A 163 4.90 -0.12 10.34
CA ALA A 163 5.12 0.48 9.03
C ALA A 163 4.49 1.88 8.92
N CYS A 164 3.26 2.07 9.41
CA CYS A 164 2.61 3.37 9.42
C CYS A 164 3.31 4.39 10.31
N LEU A 165 3.84 3.98 11.46
CA LEU A 165 4.63 4.85 12.33
C LEU A 165 5.88 5.37 11.60
N LYS A 166 6.63 4.47 10.95
CA LYS A 166 7.84 4.81 10.19
C LYS A 166 7.56 5.74 9.02
N LEU A 167 6.50 5.43 8.26
CA LEU A 167 6.09 6.25 7.12
C LEU A 167 5.55 7.62 7.56
N ALA A 168 4.89 7.70 8.72
CA ALA A 168 4.43 8.95 9.30
C ALA A 168 5.58 9.86 9.75
N MET A 169 6.65 9.32 10.34
CA MET A 169 7.87 10.09 10.65
C MET A 169 8.48 10.74 9.40
N ALA A 170 8.26 10.13 8.24
CA ALA A 170 8.72 10.61 6.94
C ALA A 170 7.65 11.38 6.14
N ASN A 171 6.46 11.62 6.71
CA ASN A 171 5.34 12.27 6.03
C ASN A 171 4.98 11.64 4.66
N GLY A 172 5.01 10.31 4.59
CA GLY A 172 4.69 9.57 3.36
C GLY A 172 5.84 9.45 2.35
N ASP A 173 7.03 10.01 2.66
CA ASP A 173 8.19 9.98 1.78
C ASP A 173 9.13 8.84 2.15
N TYR A 174 9.11 7.77 1.34
CA TYR A 174 9.96 6.59 1.54
C TYR A 174 11.47 6.90 1.57
N THR A 175 11.92 7.99 0.93
CA THR A 175 13.34 8.38 0.92
C THR A 175 13.82 8.98 2.25
N ARG A 176 12.88 9.34 3.13
CA ARG A 176 13.13 9.99 4.41
C ARG A 176 12.80 9.11 5.61
N VAL A 177 12.48 7.84 5.37
CA VAL A 177 12.17 6.89 6.43
C VAL A 177 13.42 6.64 7.29
N PRO A 178 13.30 6.70 8.63
CA PRO A 178 14.42 6.36 9.51
C PRO A 178 14.79 4.88 9.36
N ALA A 179 16.05 4.63 9.00
CA ALA A 179 16.60 3.28 8.93
C ALA A 179 16.70 2.64 10.33
N GLU A 180 16.60 1.32 10.36
CA GLU A 180 16.89 0.48 11.52
C GLU A 180 18.35 0.02 11.52
N HIS A 181 18.97 0.01 12.69
CA HIS A 181 20.33 -0.48 12.84
C HIS A 181 20.32 -2.02 12.86
N ARG A 182 20.63 -2.62 11.71
CA ARG A 182 20.68 -4.09 11.53
C ARG A 182 21.93 -4.49 10.75
N ALA A 183 22.62 -5.53 11.22
CA ALA A 183 23.69 -6.14 10.45
C ALA A 183 23.09 -7.03 9.35
N CYS A 184 23.46 -6.79 8.10
CA CYS A 184 23.01 -7.58 6.96
C CYS A 184 24.15 -8.42 6.36
N PRO A 185 23.84 -9.63 5.85
CA PRO A 185 24.83 -10.44 5.16
C PRO A 185 25.33 -9.71 3.90
N ARG A 186 26.60 -9.90 3.56
CA ARG A 186 27.23 -9.35 2.34
C ARG A 186 26.98 -10.23 1.12
N ILE A 187 25.74 -10.66 0.95
CA ILE A 187 25.29 -11.44 -0.21
C ILE A 187 24.58 -10.48 -1.17
N TYR A 188 24.94 -10.56 -2.45
CA TYR A 188 24.26 -9.80 -3.50
C TYR A 188 23.16 -10.68 -4.12
N GLN A 189 21.93 -10.43 -3.72
CA GLN A 189 20.70 -11.06 -4.20
C GLN A 189 19.66 -9.95 -4.30
N PRO A 190 19.75 -9.10 -5.34
CA PRO A 190 19.07 -7.83 -5.35
C PRO A 190 17.55 -8.00 -5.35
N VAL A 191 16.89 -7.04 -4.73
CA VAL A 191 15.42 -6.91 -4.75
C VAL A 191 15.05 -5.49 -5.13
N THR A 192 14.05 -5.34 -5.99
CA THR A 192 13.47 -4.05 -6.33
C THR A 192 12.13 -3.91 -5.63
N VAL A 193 12.05 -2.94 -4.72
CA VAL A 193 10.79 -2.57 -4.09
C VAL A 193 10.07 -1.53 -4.94
N VAL A 194 8.76 -1.61 -4.97
CA VAL A 194 7.87 -0.61 -5.56
C VAL A 194 6.80 -0.30 -4.53
N ALA A 195 6.58 0.98 -4.25
CA ALA A 195 5.49 1.44 -3.41
C ALA A 195 4.76 2.58 -4.08
N HIS A 196 3.43 2.53 -4.12
CA HIS A 196 2.61 3.61 -4.67
C HIS A 196 1.29 3.74 -3.93
N GLY A 197 0.71 4.92 -3.96
CA GLY A 197 -0.60 5.15 -3.37
C GLY A 197 -0.83 6.60 -3.02
N THR A 198 -1.43 6.84 -1.86
CA THR A 198 -1.77 8.18 -1.37
C THR A 198 -1.35 8.38 0.08
N TRP A 199 -0.90 9.59 0.39
CA TRP A 199 -0.61 10.04 1.75
C TRP A 199 -1.16 11.44 1.97
N HIS A 200 -2.20 11.55 2.81
CA HIS A 200 -2.91 12.81 3.06
C HIS A 200 -3.33 13.53 1.76
N GLY A 201 -3.96 12.77 0.84
CA GLY A 201 -4.44 13.28 -0.44
C GLY A 201 -3.36 13.50 -1.52
N ARG A 202 -2.07 13.27 -1.22
CA ARG A 202 -0.98 13.38 -2.21
C ARG A 202 -0.61 12.00 -2.75
N THR A 203 -0.49 11.86 -4.06
CA THR A 203 0.03 10.64 -4.67
C THR A 203 1.48 10.42 -4.26
N THR A 204 1.79 9.19 -3.85
CA THR A 204 3.15 8.73 -3.54
C THR A 204 3.55 7.67 -4.55
N ALA A 205 4.80 7.70 -4.99
CA ALA A 205 5.41 6.69 -5.82
C ALA A 205 6.88 6.57 -5.41
N TYR A 206 7.33 5.34 -5.23
CA TYR A 206 8.69 5.03 -4.79
C TYR A 206 9.13 3.73 -5.43
N GLN A 207 10.38 3.70 -5.87
CA GLN A 207 11.02 2.52 -6.39
C GLN A 207 12.49 2.56 -5.98
N HIS A 208 13.00 1.43 -5.51
CA HIS A 208 14.41 1.31 -5.18
C HIS A 208 14.89 -0.13 -5.30
N THR A 209 16.14 -0.29 -5.72
CA THR A 209 16.80 -1.60 -5.78
C THR A 209 17.80 -1.70 -4.65
N TYR A 210 17.56 -2.63 -3.73
CA TYR A 210 18.47 -2.94 -2.63
C TYR A 210 19.37 -4.12 -2.98
N PRO A 211 20.58 -4.21 -2.43
CA PRO A 211 21.50 -5.31 -2.71
C PRO A 211 21.02 -6.68 -2.20
N ASN A 212 20.14 -6.67 -1.19
CA ASN A 212 19.39 -7.84 -0.72
C ASN A 212 18.19 -7.43 0.16
N GLN A 213 17.32 -8.40 0.46
CA GLN A 213 16.13 -8.18 1.28
C GLN A 213 16.43 -7.66 2.69
N CYS A 214 17.52 -8.11 3.32
CA CYS A 214 17.88 -7.63 4.65
C CYS A 214 18.13 -6.12 4.63
N VAL A 215 18.87 -5.63 3.64
CA VAL A 215 19.15 -4.20 3.48
C VAL A 215 17.88 -3.42 3.17
N ALA A 216 17.00 -3.95 2.31
CA ALA A 216 15.68 -3.35 2.05
C ALA A 216 14.88 -3.17 3.35
N ASN A 217 14.84 -4.20 4.19
CA ASN A 217 14.15 -4.15 5.47
C ASN A 217 14.81 -3.17 6.44
N ALA A 218 16.14 -3.19 6.55
CA ALA A 218 16.87 -2.32 7.47
C ALA A 218 16.71 -0.83 7.10
N GLU A 219 16.96 -0.47 5.84
CA GLU A 219 16.93 0.93 5.41
C GLU A 219 15.51 1.52 5.37
N SER A 220 14.49 0.68 5.16
CA SER A 220 13.08 1.10 5.18
C SER A 220 12.41 1.04 6.56
N GLY A 221 13.17 0.73 7.61
CA GLY A 221 12.59 0.54 8.95
C GLY A 221 11.50 -0.53 8.99
N ASP A 222 11.74 -1.65 8.30
CA ASP A 222 10.87 -2.81 8.13
C ASP A 222 9.57 -2.58 7.34
N ILE A 223 9.38 -1.43 6.67
CA ILE A 223 8.22 -1.23 5.77
C ILE A 223 8.23 -2.24 4.60
N PHE A 224 9.40 -2.70 4.15
CA PHE A 224 9.49 -3.73 3.10
C PHE A 224 9.64 -5.16 3.63
N ASN A 225 9.48 -5.37 4.95
CA ASN A 225 9.53 -6.69 5.56
C ASN A 225 8.21 -7.44 5.38
N ILE A 226 7.87 -7.72 4.12
CA ILE A 226 6.60 -8.34 3.71
C ILE A 226 6.78 -9.72 3.08
N ILE A 227 8.03 -10.20 2.95
CA ILE A 227 8.32 -11.54 2.47
C ILE A 227 8.20 -12.51 3.66
N PRO A 228 7.29 -13.50 3.62
CA PRO A 228 7.26 -14.54 4.63
C PRO A 228 8.55 -15.37 4.53
N TRP A 229 9.36 -15.39 5.59
CA TRP A 229 10.44 -16.37 5.68
C TRP A 229 9.80 -17.76 5.72
N ARG A 230 10.12 -18.60 4.73
CA ARG A 230 9.79 -20.02 4.81
C ARG A 230 10.94 -20.68 5.57
N ASP A 231 10.63 -21.15 6.77
CA ASP A 231 11.49 -22.08 7.52
C ASP A 231 11.79 -23.34 6.69
#